data_AF-A0A7J5PK07-F1
#
_entry.id   AF-A0A7J5PK07-F1
#
_cell.length_a   1.000
_cell.length_b   1.000
_cell.length_c   1.000
_cell.angle_alpha   90.00
_cell.angle_beta   90.00
_cell.angle_gamma   90.00
#
_symmetry.space_group_name_H-M   'P 1'
#
loop_
_entity.id
_entity.type
_entity.pdbx_description
1 polymer ?
#
loop_
_entity_poly.entity_id
_entity_poly.type
_entity_poly.pdbx_seq_one_letter_code
_entity_poly.pdbx_strand_id
1 'polypeptide(L)'
;MKVYNTPFLFILALATLFTLASCQDDEALDLETFPVNRPVITINGTEGASKAELNAIYKSDGTLELDGVVSRTYTFNFLASPEDATVTFDVLSTNIPKENIEISSTKAIIPAGATTASVTVTLKDEDFSFAASNYDAVTYELGVKANVEGYKIGTEAIESKVVIKKEAYIASCSIVGSNGNTTLFERAYSNNQIMNPDPISYTFKVELDKPARKDIRINLTTTGLEDKFMKDITVTPAEIIIPAGELSSEDITWGVTDDFLLQTAEEEFYVLKVIASVESEDPVAQINEKKNILIFNVNKVLTNIGLLPDKIASWTSLSKSGWSTTTSNGNGQVLIDGSGGDEGSDIYTSNDNFWFIVDMQTEKTLNGLGVDYYYNYDGLSAPRNATISTSLDNTTWEKQGTKETPQVASHYFQLYEPVHARYVKVELSGKYGNYLDLTEVYMYGSEN
;
A
#
# COMPACT_ATOMS: atom_id res chain seq x y z
N MET A 1 -89.31 19.86 -26.53
CA MET A 1 -88.27 20.69 -25.87
C MET A 1 -87.80 21.74 -26.90
N LYS A 2 -87.56 22.99 -26.51
CA LYS A 2 -87.37 24.19 -27.37
C LYS A 2 -86.32 23.95 -28.52
N VAL A 3 -86.43 24.31 -29.81
CA VAL A 3 -87.07 25.41 -30.60
C VAL A 3 -86.23 26.71 -30.57
N TYR A 4 -85.85 27.42 -31.68
CA TYR A 4 -86.38 27.56 -33.06
C TYR A 4 -85.29 27.85 -34.16
N ASN A 5 -85.61 27.58 -35.45
CA ASN A 5 -85.29 28.28 -36.74
C ASN A 5 -83.87 28.64 -37.27
N THR A 6 -83.74 28.43 -38.60
CA THR A 6 -82.82 28.98 -39.63
C THR A 6 -83.20 30.42 -40.09
N PRO A 7 -82.66 31.01 -41.20
CA PRO A 7 -81.27 31.42 -41.56
C PRO A 7 -81.17 32.90 -42.08
N PHE A 8 -80.00 33.59 -42.14
CA PHE A 8 -79.78 34.73 -43.10
C PHE A 8 -78.34 35.31 -43.24
N LEU A 9 -78.16 36.15 -44.27
CA LEU A 9 -76.99 37.00 -44.65
C LEU A 9 -76.96 38.39 -43.92
N PHE A 10 -75.99 39.24 -44.31
CA PHE A 10 -75.80 40.72 -44.13
C PHE A 10 -74.92 41.15 -42.92
N ILE A 11 -74.18 42.28 -42.90
CA ILE A 11 -73.46 43.18 -43.86
C ILE A 11 -72.92 44.39 -43.04
N LEU A 12 -71.76 45.00 -43.39
CA LEU A 12 -71.23 46.31 -42.92
C LEU A 12 -71.04 46.53 -41.39
N ALA A 13 -70.27 47.50 -40.88
CA ALA A 13 -69.65 48.72 -41.44
C ALA A 13 -68.16 48.83 -40.98
N LEU A 14 -67.20 49.33 -41.77
CA LEU A 14 -66.95 50.71 -42.27
C LEU A 14 -66.38 51.67 -41.21
N ALA A 15 -65.42 52.53 -41.63
CA ALA A 15 -64.52 53.42 -40.86
C ALA A 15 -63.23 52.75 -40.34
N THR A 16 -62.01 53.25 -40.58
CA THR A 16 -61.58 54.47 -41.33
C THR A 16 -60.15 54.27 -41.84
N LEU A 17 -59.80 54.86 -42.99
CA LEU A 17 -58.40 55.11 -43.31
C LEU A 17 -57.81 56.08 -42.26
N PHE A 18 -56.72 55.69 -41.61
CA PHE A 18 -55.69 56.64 -41.23
C PHE A 18 -54.32 56.09 -41.65
N THR A 19 -53.65 56.87 -42.49
CA THR A 19 -52.26 56.68 -42.86
C THR A 19 -51.38 56.97 -41.65
N LEU A 20 -50.84 55.91 -41.05
CA LEU A 20 -49.58 55.92 -40.31
C LEU A 20 -48.68 55.01 -41.16
N ALA A 21 -47.69 55.48 -41.93
CA ALA A 21 -46.83 56.63 -41.68
C ALA A 21 -46.20 56.59 -40.27
N SER A 22 -45.89 55.39 -39.79
CA SER A 22 -44.84 55.19 -38.81
C SER A 22 -43.50 55.24 -39.55
N CYS A 23 -42.82 56.36 -39.40
CA CYS A 23 -41.38 56.58 -39.60
C CYS A 23 -40.61 55.43 -40.28
N GLN A 24 -40.36 55.56 -41.58
CA GLN A 24 -38.96 55.55 -42.02
C GLN A 24 -38.35 56.89 -41.58
N ASP A 25 -38.14 57.02 -40.27
CA ASP A 25 -37.00 57.80 -39.86
C ASP A 25 -35.82 56.91 -40.24
N ASP A 26 -34.99 57.39 -41.16
CA ASP A 26 -33.57 57.12 -41.06
C ASP A 26 -33.16 57.68 -39.70
N GLU A 27 -33.36 56.91 -38.63
CA GLU A 27 -32.58 57.07 -37.41
C GLU A 27 -31.14 56.86 -37.88
N ALA A 28 -30.46 57.98 -38.13
CA ALA A 28 -29.03 58.03 -38.26
C ALA A 28 -28.49 57.49 -36.92
N LEU A 29 -28.25 56.17 -36.89
CA LEU A 29 -27.70 55.45 -35.76
C LEU A 29 -26.58 56.28 -35.18
N ASP A 30 -26.73 56.74 -33.94
CA ASP A 30 -25.71 57.57 -33.30
C ASP A 30 -24.54 56.68 -32.87
N LEU A 31 -23.75 56.33 -33.89
CA LEU A 31 -22.58 55.48 -33.82
C LEU A 31 -21.57 56.05 -32.81
N GLU A 32 -21.54 57.35 -32.55
CA GLU A 32 -20.62 57.96 -31.58
C GLU A 32 -20.84 57.44 -30.16
N THR A 33 -22.07 57.05 -29.79
CA THR A 33 -22.41 56.54 -28.45
C THR A 33 -22.11 55.05 -28.20
N PHE A 34 -21.87 54.26 -29.27
CA PHE A 34 -21.62 52.81 -29.10
C PHE A 34 -20.36 52.53 -28.25
N PRO A 35 -20.41 51.57 -27.31
CA PRO A 35 -19.27 51.20 -26.46
C PRO A 35 -18.19 50.45 -27.25
N VAL A 36 -16.95 50.47 -26.73
CA VAL A 36 -15.85 49.66 -27.28
C VAL A 36 -16.14 48.18 -27.03
N ASN A 37 -16.22 47.39 -28.09
CA ASN A 37 -16.48 45.96 -28.01
C ASN A 37 -15.21 45.23 -27.54
N ARG A 38 -15.27 44.62 -26.35
CA ARG A 38 -14.21 43.79 -25.76
C ARG A 38 -14.70 42.35 -25.68
N PRO A 39 -14.32 41.49 -26.63
CA PRO A 39 -14.88 40.14 -26.68
C PRO A 39 -14.42 39.29 -25.48
N VAL A 40 -15.25 38.31 -25.09
CA VAL A 40 -14.95 37.35 -24.02
C VAL A 40 -14.95 35.94 -24.59
N ILE A 41 -13.84 35.23 -24.40
CA ILE A 41 -13.69 33.84 -24.81
C ILE A 41 -14.14 32.87 -23.72
N THR A 42 -14.94 31.88 -24.12
CA THR A 42 -15.28 30.70 -23.32
C THR A 42 -14.85 29.43 -24.03
N ILE A 43 -14.34 28.46 -23.27
CA ILE A 43 -14.08 27.10 -23.78
C ILE A 43 -15.35 26.27 -23.57
N ASN A 44 -15.95 25.76 -24.64
CA ASN A 44 -17.14 24.91 -24.56
C ASN A 44 -16.83 23.66 -23.70
N GLY A 45 -17.73 23.33 -22.76
CA GLY A 45 -17.54 22.21 -21.84
C GLY A 45 -16.72 22.54 -20.57
N THR A 46 -16.31 23.79 -20.38
CA THR A 46 -15.77 24.29 -19.11
C THR A 46 -16.74 25.29 -18.47
N GLU A 47 -16.68 25.50 -17.15
CA GLU A 47 -17.54 26.44 -16.41
C GLU A 47 -17.18 27.91 -16.67
N GLY A 48 -17.29 28.36 -17.93
CA GLY A 48 -16.92 29.71 -18.36
C GLY A 48 -15.42 30.00 -18.33
N ALA A 49 -14.56 28.98 -18.19
CA ALA A 49 -13.13 29.16 -18.09
C ALA A 49 -12.50 29.58 -19.43
N SER A 50 -11.55 30.52 -19.37
CA SER A 50 -10.72 30.93 -20.51
C SER A 50 -9.46 30.08 -20.69
N LYS A 51 -9.22 29.12 -19.80
CA LYS A 51 -8.14 28.12 -19.85
C LYS A 51 -8.66 26.79 -19.31
N ALA A 52 -8.23 25.69 -19.90
CA ALA A 52 -8.44 24.35 -19.34
C ALA A 52 -7.08 23.76 -18.96
N GLU A 53 -7.01 23.02 -17.86
CA GLU A 53 -5.82 22.24 -17.49
C GLU A 53 -6.13 20.74 -17.63
N LEU A 54 -5.16 19.99 -18.13
CA LEU A 54 -5.16 18.53 -18.22
C LEU A 54 -3.83 18.00 -17.68
N ASN A 55 -3.79 16.74 -17.26
CA ASN A 55 -2.59 16.03 -16.87
C ASN A 55 -2.34 14.86 -17.83
N ALA A 56 -1.06 14.59 -18.10
CA ALA A 56 -0.64 13.38 -18.81
C ALA A 56 0.25 12.55 -17.88
N ILE A 57 -0.23 11.36 -17.50
CA ILE A 57 0.36 10.49 -16.47
C ILE A 57 0.74 9.13 -17.05
N TYR A 58 1.75 8.47 -16.47
CA TYR A 58 2.19 7.15 -16.88
C TYR A 58 1.56 6.05 -16.02
N LYS A 59 0.90 5.10 -16.69
CA LYS A 59 0.34 3.88 -16.08
C LYS A 59 1.45 2.93 -15.62
N SER A 60 1.05 1.89 -14.88
CA SER A 60 1.94 0.81 -14.42
C SER A 60 2.59 -0.01 -15.55
N ASP A 61 1.99 -0.01 -16.75
CA ASP A 61 2.59 -0.62 -17.96
C ASP A 61 3.53 0.35 -18.72
N GLY A 62 3.70 1.58 -18.21
CA GLY A 62 4.50 2.63 -18.83
C GLY A 62 3.80 3.41 -19.94
N THR A 63 2.52 3.15 -20.24
CA THR A 63 1.77 3.94 -21.25
C THR A 63 1.39 5.32 -20.72
N LEU A 64 1.49 6.34 -21.58
CA LEU A 64 1.09 7.72 -21.26
C LEU A 64 -0.40 7.92 -21.55
N GLU A 65 -1.17 8.36 -20.56
CA GLU A 65 -2.60 8.65 -20.68
C GLU A 65 -2.91 10.10 -20.31
N LEU A 66 -3.85 10.71 -21.04
CA LEU A 66 -4.43 12.01 -20.73
C LEU A 66 -5.69 11.85 -19.86
N ASP A 67 -5.85 12.71 -18.85
CA ASP A 67 -7.05 12.76 -18.00
C ASP A 67 -8.26 13.45 -18.65
N GLY A 68 -8.14 13.88 -19.91
CA GLY A 68 -9.25 14.45 -20.67
C GLY A 68 -8.93 14.74 -22.14
N VAL A 69 -9.97 15.07 -22.88
CA VAL A 69 -9.93 15.44 -24.32
C VAL A 69 -9.13 16.74 -24.49
N VAL A 70 -8.25 16.84 -25.48
CA VAL A 70 -7.49 18.07 -25.82
C VAL A 70 -8.27 18.97 -26.76
N SER A 71 -8.97 18.42 -27.75
CA SER A 71 -9.72 19.23 -28.72
C SER A 71 -10.81 20.06 -28.05
N ARG A 72 -10.94 21.32 -28.48
CA ARG A 72 -11.89 22.29 -27.91
C ARG A 72 -12.50 23.18 -28.97
N THR A 73 -13.78 23.48 -28.78
CA THR A 73 -14.46 24.60 -29.44
C THR A 73 -14.39 25.82 -28.54
N TYR A 74 -13.83 26.89 -29.08
CA TYR A 74 -13.69 28.19 -28.45
C TYR A 74 -14.78 29.11 -28.98
N THR A 75 -15.56 29.70 -28.08
CA THR A 75 -16.64 30.62 -28.42
C THR A 75 -16.27 32.01 -27.95
N PHE A 76 -16.17 32.93 -28.90
CA PHE A 76 -15.90 34.35 -28.69
C PHE A 76 -17.24 35.08 -28.64
N ASN A 77 -17.50 35.77 -27.53
CA ASN A 77 -18.76 36.47 -27.26
C ASN A 77 -18.51 37.97 -27.36
N PHE A 78 -19.36 38.68 -28.09
CA PHE A 78 -19.24 40.07 -28.47
C PHE A 78 -20.50 40.84 -28.06
N LEU A 79 -20.38 42.16 -27.88
CA LEU A 79 -21.53 43.05 -27.95
C LEU A 79 -22.02 43.13 -29.41
N ALA A 80 -23.32 43.37 -29.61
CA ALA A 80 -23.89 43.53 -30.94
C ALA A 80 -23.29 44.78 -31.63
N SER A 81 -22.83 44.61 -32.87
CA SER A 81 -22.20 45.64 -33.69
C SER A 81 -23.17 46.15 -34.78
N PRO A 82 -23.16 47.44 -35.14
CA PRO A 82 -23.92 47.97 -36.28
C PRO A 82 -23.29 47.63 -37.64
N GLU A 83 -22.01 47.27 -37.67
CA GLU A 83 -21.27 46.83 -38.86
C GLU A 83 -20.79 45.38 -38.71
N ASP A 84 -20.59 44.69 -39.83
CA ASP A 84 -19.96 43.37 -39.86
C ASP A 84 -18.53 43.42 -39.28
N ALA A 85 -18.15 42.40 -38.51
CA ALA A 85 -16.80 42.24 -37.99
C ALA A 85 -16.11 41.01 -38.60
N THR A 86 -14.82 41.10 -38.84
CA THR A 86 -13.96 40.00 -39.28
C THR A 86 -13.15 39.48 -38.11
N VAL A 87 -13.22 38.18 -37.84
CA VAL A 87 -12.33 37.48 -36.91
C VAL A 87 -11.33 36.65 -37.72
N THR A 88 -10.05 36.78 -37.42
CA THR A 88 -8.98 35.91 -37.92
C THR A 88 -8.45 35.05 -36.77
N PHE A 89 -8.33 33.74 -36.99
CA PHE A 89 -7.92 32.77 -35.99
C PHE A 89 -6.53 32.19 -36.31
N ASP A 90 -5.61 32.33 -35.37
CA ASP A 90 -4.29 31.72 -35.38
C ASP A 90 -4.22 30.59 -34.34
N VAL A 91 -3.59 29.46 -34.68
CA VAL A 91 -3.34 28.37 -33.72
C VAL A 91 -2.24 28.78 -32.74
N LEU A 92 -2.53 28.66 -31.45
CA LEU A 92 -1.52 28.67 -30.39
C LEU A 92 -1.08 27.23 -30.13
N SER A 93 0.21 26.96 -30.25
CA SER A 93 0.80 25.63 -29.99
C SER A 93 2.17 25.76 -29.34
N THR A 94 2.37 25.00 -28.26
CA THR A 94 3.65 24.84 -27.56
C THR A 94 3.94 23.35 -27.44
N ASN A 95 5.10 22.91 -27.94
CA ASN A 95 5.58 21.52 -27.93
C ASN A 95 4.73 20.48 -28.70
N ILE A 96 3.70 20.89 -29.45
CA ILE A 96 2.88 19.98 -30.26
C ILE A 96 3.24 20.13 -31.76
N PRO A 97 3.52 19.03 -32.49
CA PRO A 97 3.77 19.06 -33.93
C PRO A 97 2.59 19.68 -34.70
N LYS A 98 2.87 20.57 -35.66
CA LYS A 98 1.82 21.32 -36.38
C LYS A 98 0.97 20.41 -37.27
N GLU A 99 1.57 19.35 -37.78
CA GLU A 99 0.94 18.29 -38.56
C GLU A 99 -0.13 17.51 -37.79
N ASN A 100 -0.08 17.52 -36.45
CA ASN A 100 -1.06 16.86 -35.57
C ASN A 100 -2.25 17.77 -35.20
N ILE A 101 -2.25 19.02 -35.66
CA ILE A 101 -3.26 20.02 -35.30
C ILE A 101 -4.16 20.32 -36.51
N GLU A 102 -5.46 20.43 -36.27
CA GLU A 102 -6.42 21.00 -37.23
C GLU A 102 -7.16 22.19 -36.62
N ILE A 103 -7.62 23.11 -37.46
CA ILE A 103 -8.47 24.23 -37.07
C ILE A 103 -9.66 24.31 -38.04
N SER A 104 -10.87 24.43 -37.51
CA SER A 104 -12.10 24.34 -38.31
C SER A 104 -12.30 25.52 -39.27
N SER A 105 -11.71 26.68 -38.97
CA SER A 105 -11.59 27.83 -39.87
C SER A 105 -10.50 28.78 -39.40
N THR A 106 -9.80 29.43 -40.31
CA THR A 106 -8.87 30.54 -40.02
C THR A 106 -9.55 31.91 -40.04
N LYS A 107 -10.81 32.00 -40.49
CA LYS A 107 -11.57 33.26 -40.58
C LYS A 107 -13.05 33.07 -40.30
N ALA A 108 -13.67 34.02 -39.61
CA ALA A 108 -15.12 34.14 -39.49
C ALA A 108 -15.56 35.58 -39.79
N ILE A 109 -16.80 35.72 -40.28
CA ILE A 109 -17.50 37.00 -40.40
C ILE A 109 -18.64 36.96 -39.38
N ILE A 110 -18.73 37.99 -38.55
CA ILE A 110 -19.83 38.23 -37.61
C ILE A 110 -20.72 39.29 -38.29
N PRO A 111 -21.92 38.95 -38.77
CA PRO A 111 -22.82 39.92 -39.35
C PRO A 111 -23.25 41.00 -38.34
N ALA A 112 -23.61 42.18 -38.82
CA ALA A 112 -24.23 43.22 -38.01
C ALA A 112 -25.39 42.65 -37.15
N GLY A 113 -25.42 43.02 -35.87
CA GLY A 113 -26.36 42.51 -34.87
C GLY A 113 -26.03 41.15 -34.25
N ALA A 114 -25.13 40.35 -34.83
CA ALA A 114 -24.69 39.08 -34.24
C ALA A 114 -23.67 39.29 -33.11
N THR A 115 -23.59 38.31 -32.20
CA THR A 115 -22.83 38.42 -30.94
C THR A 115 -21.84 37.29 -30.69
N THR A 116 -21.69 36.33 -31.60
CA THR A 116 -20.78 35.19 -31.41
C THR A 116 -20.02 34.79 -32.67
N ALA A 117 -18.80 34.30 -32.46
CA ALA A 117 -18.05 33.49 -33.42
C ALA A 117 -17.43 32.30 -32.69
N SER A 118 -17.37 31.15 -33.33
CA SER A 118 -16.77 29.94 -32.75
C SER A 118 -15.79 29.29 -33.72
N VAL A 119 -14.76 28.66 -33.16
CA VAL A 119 -13.76 27.89 -33.89
C VAL A 119 -13.35 26.67 -33.07
N THR A 120 -13.14 25.54 -33.73
CA THR A 120 -12.62 24.33 -33.09
C THR A 120 -11.16 24.17 -33.43
N VAL A 121 -10.32 23.96 -32.42
CA VAL A 121 -8.94 23.50 -32.57
C VAL A 121 -8.89 22.05 -32.10
N THR A 122 -8.37 21.19 -32.96
CA THR A 122 -8.42 19.73 -32.81
C THR A 122 -7.01 19.18 -32.75
N LEU A 123 -6.76 18.27 -31.80
CA LEU A 123 -5.65 17.33 -31.86
C LEU A 123 -6.14 16.10 -32.64
N LYS A 124 -5.49 15.77 -33.77
CA LYS A 124 -5.93 14.67 -34.64
C LYS A 124 -6.02 13.36 -33.85
N ASP A 125 -7.17 12.70 -33.99
CA ASP A 125 -7.49 11.44 -33.31
C ASP A 125 -7.33 11.45 -31.76
N GLU A 126 -7.23 12.64 -31.14
CA GLU A 126 -6.73 12.84 -29.77
C GLU A 126 -5.35 12.21 -29.50
N ASP A 127 -4.55 11.99 -30.54
CA ASP A 127 -3.28 11.27 -30.45
C ASP A 127 -2.19 12.11 -29.77
N PHE A 128 -1.93 11.78 -28.50
CA PHE A 128 -0.85 12.35 -27.69
C PHE A 128 0.42 11.48 -27.67
N SER A 129 0.50 10.41 -28.47
CA SER A 129 1.63 9.47 -28.48
C SER A 129 2.97 10.12 -28.85
N PHE A 130 2.96 11.21 -29.62
CA PHE A 130 4.16 11.99 -29.94
C PHE A 130 4.92 12.48 -28.69
N ALA A 131 4.19 12.72 -27.59
CA ALA A 131 4.77 13.16 -26.31
C ALA A 131 5.41 12.01 -25.51
N ALA A 132 5.08 10.74 -25.80
CA ALA A 132 5.57 9.57 -25.06
C ALA A 132 7.06 9.27 -25.28
N SER A 133 7.63 9.74 -26.40
CA SER A 133 9.07 9.64 -26.69
C SER A 133 9.95 10.54 -25.81
N ASN A 134 9.35 11.57 -25.20
CA ASN A 134 10.02 12.45 -24.25
C ASN A 134 9.67 12.02 -22.82
N TYR A 135 10.67 11.61 -22.06
CA TYR A 135 10.50 11.10 -20.70
C TYR A 135 10.56 12.20 -19.63
N ASP A 136 10.93 13.43 -19.99
CA ASP A 136 10.97 14.55 -19.05
C ASP A 136 9.56 15.10 -18.75
N ALA A 137 9.44 15.81 -17.63
CA ALA A 137 8.25 16.60 -17.33
C ALA A 137 8.17 17.81 -18.27
N VAL A 138 7.07 17.95 -19.01
CA VAL A 138 6.92 18.97 -20.05
C VAL A 138 5.49 19.52 -20.07
N THR A 139 5.38 20.84 -20.21
CA THR A 139 4.09 21.49 -20.49
C THR A 139 3.86 21.56 -21.99
N TYR A 140 2.70 21.10 -22.45
CA TYR A 140 2.21 21.27 -23.81
C TYR A 140 1.03 22.23 -23.79
N GLU A 141 0.85 22.98 -24.86
CA GLU A 141 -0.27 23.93 -24.97
C GLU A 141 -0.90 23.84 -26.35
N LEU A 142 -2.23 23.77 -26.41
CA LEU A 142 -3.00 23.88 -27.64
C LEU A 142 -4.14 24.88 -27.47
N GLY A 143 -4.33 25.76 -28.43
CA GLY A 143 -5.40 26.75 -28.35
C GLY A 143 -5.50 27.65 -29.56
N VAL A 144 -6.16 28.79 -29.36
CA VAL A 144 -6.43 29.76 -30.41
C VAL A 144 -6.16 31.18 -29.92
N LYS A 145 -5.65 32.00 -30.84
CA LYS A 145 -5.57 33.45 -30.76
C LYS A 145 -6.51 34.03 -31.81
N ALA A 146 -7.40 34.93 -31.41
CA ALA A 146 -8.24 35.68 -32.32
C ALA A 146 -7.80 37.14 -32.41
N ASN A 147 -7.69 37.63 -33.63
CA ASN A 147 -7.55 39.04 -33.95
C ASN A 147 -8.87 39.48 -34.62
N VAL A 148 -9.42 40.62 -34.21
CA VAL A 148 -10.75 41.06 -34.67
C VAL A 148 -10.69 42.47 -35.23
N GLU A 149 -11.21 42.64 -36.44
CA GLU A 149 -11.33 43.91 -37.15
C GLU A 149 -12.81 44.25 -37.33
N GLY A 150 -13.23 45.46 -36.96
CA GLY A 150 -14.62 45.91 -37.07
C GLY A 150 -14.91 47.17 -36.23
N TYR A 151 -16.17 47.62 -36.26
CA TYR A 151 -16.57 48.87 -35.64
C TYR A 151 -16.33 48.92 -34.12
N LYS A 152 -15.51 49.88 -33.66
CA LYS A 152 -15.15 50.11 -32.24
C LYS A 152 -14.70 48.85 -31.49
N ILE A 153 -14.00 47.92 -32.13
CA ILE A 153 -13.48 46.72 -31.47
C ILE A 153 -12.13 47.02 -30.79
N GLY A 154 -11.89 46.42 -29.61
CA GLY A 154 -10.62 46.53 -28.90
C GLY A 154 -9.45 45.94 -29.69
N THR A 155 -8.27 46.57 -29.63
CA THR A 155 -7.08 46.22 -30.42
C THR A 155 -6.24 45.07 -29.84
N GLU A 156 -6.63 44.51 -28.70
CA GLU A 156 -5.93 43.41 -28.05
C GLU A 156 -6.44 42.06 -28.58
N ALA A 157 -5.52 41.20 -29.02
CA ALA A 157 -5.85 39.84 -29.43
C ALA A 157 -6.30 39.00 -28.23
N ILE A 158 -7.25 38.11 -28.45
CA ILE A 158 -7.83 37.26 -27.39
C ILE A 158 -7.33 35.84 -27.54
N GLU A 159 -6.84 35.28 -26.44
CA GLU A 159 -6.16 33.99 -26.41
C GLU A 159 -6.82 33.04 -25.40
N SER A 160 -6.96 31.78 -25.79
CA SER A 160 -7.43 30.71 -24.91
C SER A 160 -6.78 29.39 -25.31
N LYS A 161 -6.48 28.55 -24.32
CA LYS A 161 -5.74 27.29 -24.52
C LYS A 161 -6.09 26.23 -23.48
N VAL A 162 -5.93 24.99 -23.90
CA VAL A 162 -5.69 23.83 -23.05
C VAL A 162 -4.20 23.80 -22.69
N VAL A 163 -3.89 23.60 -21.41
CA VAL A 163 -2.53 23.41 -20.90
C VAL A 163 -2.43 21.99 -20.37
N ILE A 164 -1.55 21.18 -20.95
CA ILE A 164 -1.33 19.78 -20.58
C ILE A 164 -0.05 19.69 -19.77
N LYS A 165 -0.16 19.24 -18.52
CA LYS A 165 0.97 19.00 -17.61
C LYS A 165 1.36 17.53 -17.72
N LYS A 166 2.40 17.23 -18.50
CA LYS A 166 2.96 15.88 -18.60
C LYS A 166 4.00 15.67 -17.50
N GLU A 167 3.86 14.59 -16.74
CA GLU A 167 4.86 14.22 -15.73
C GLU A 167 6.14 13.61 -16.35
N ALA A 168 7.20 13.52 -15.55
CA ALA A 168 8.39 12.76 -15.91
C ALA A 168 8.10 11.27 -15.75
N TYR A 169 8.63 10.44 -16.65
CA TYR A 169 8.62 8.99 -16.47
C TYR A 169 9.59 8.63 -15.36
N ILE A 170 9.10 7.92 -14.35
CA ILE A 170 9.91 7.40 -13.25
C ILE A 170 9.49 5.95 -13.01
N ALA A 171 10.47 5.05 -13.06
CA ALA A 171 10.36 3.67 -12.62
C ALA A 171 10.90 3.59 -11.18
N SER A 172 9.99 3.50 -10.21
CA SER A 172 10.30 3.53 -8.78
C SER A 172 10.62 2.13 -8.28
N CYS A 173 11.85 1.93 -7.84
CA CYS A 173 12.42 0.68 -7.38
C CYS A 173 12.22 0.49 -5.87
N SER A 174 11.80 -0.69 -5.42
CA SER A 174 11.55 -1.00 -4.01
C SER A 174 11.88 -2.44 -3.64
N ILE A 175 12.23 -2.71 -2.37
CA ILE A 175 12.40 -4.08 -1.87
C ILE A 175 11.05 -4.61 -1.37
N VAL A 176 10.74 -5.86 -1.71
CA VAL A 176 9.57 -6.60 -1.22
C VAL A 176 10.03 -7.89 -0.55
N GLY A 177 9.95 -7.94 0.78
CA GLY A 177 10.25 -9.14 1.57
C GLY A 177 9.15 -10.21 1.47
N SER A 178 9.53 -11.49 1.42
CA SER A 178 8.60 -12.63 1.32
C SER A 178 7.48 -12.64 2.37
N ASN A 179 7.78 -12.15 3.57
CA ASN A 179 6.87 -11.96 4.70
C ASN A 179 6.88 -10.49 5.20
N GLY A 180 7.05 -9.52 4.29
CA GLY A 180 7.13 -8.09 4.61
C GLY A 180 8.51 -7.61 5.07
N ASN A 181 8.71 -6.29 5.13
CA ASN A 181 10.06 -5.71 5.19
C ASN A 181 10.68 -5.66 6.61
N THR A 182 10.04 -6.24 7.62
CA THR A 182 10.58 -6.38 8.98
C THR A 182 10.32 -7.79 9.48
N THR A 183 11.34 -8.49 9.99
CA THR A 183 11.18 -9.79 10.64
C THR A 183 12.02 -9.91 11.92
N LEU A 184 11.77 -10.97 12.69
CA LEU A 184 12.44 -11.32 13.94
C LEU A 184 13.05 -12.73 13.81
N PHE A 185 14.34 -12.84 14.09
CA PHE A 185 15.05 -14.10 14.27
C PHE A 185 15.38 -14.25 15.75
N GLU A 186 14.63 -15.10 16.46
CA GLU A 186 15.00 -15.47 17.82
C GLU A 186 16.13 -16.51 17.81
N ARG A 187 17.06 -16.39 18.76
CA ARG A 187 18.26 -17.20 18.88
C ARG A 187 18.40 -17.68 20.31
N ALA A 188 17.97 -18.91 20.54
CA ALA A 188 18.09 -19.59 21.81
C ALA A 188 19.57 -19.91 22.07
N TYR A 189 20.12 -19.37 23.16
CA TYR A 189 21.50 -19.58 23.58
C TYR A 189 21.53 -20.39 24.88
N SER A 190 22.28 -21.49 24.86
CA SER A 190 22.59 -22.35 26.01
C SER A 190 23.98 -22.95 25.82
N ASN A 191 24.70 -23.27 26.91
CA ASN A 191 25.99 -23.97 26.90
C ASN A 191 27.01 -23.48 25.84
N ASN A 192 27.07 -22.15 25.65
CA ASN A 192 27.91 -21.44 24.67
C ASN A 192 27.62 -21.74 23.18
N GLN A 193 26.39 -22.15 22.86
CA GLN A 193 25.94 -22.51 21.50
C GLN A 193 24.56 -21.93 21.18
N ILE A 194 24.26 -21.79 19.89
CA ILE A 194 22.89 -21.54 19.42
C ILE A 194 22.16 -22.87 19.29
N MET A 195 20.99 -22.94 19.91
CA MET A 195 20.23 -24.18 20.11
C MET A 195 19.15 -24.42 19.05
N ASN A 196 18.64 -23.36 18.41
CA ASN A 196 17.72 -23.45 17.29
C ASN A 196 18.48 -23.22 15.96
N PRO A 197 18.76 -24.27 15.17
CA PRO A 197 19.71 -24.22 14.05
C PRO A 197 19.14 -23.65 12.74
N ASP A 198 17.90 -23.17 12.73
CA ASP A 198 17.30 -22.54 11.54
C ASP A 198 18.12 -21.30 11.15
N PRO A 199 18.64 -21.18 9.93
CA PRO A 199 19.61 -20.13 9.57
C PRO A 199 19.02 -18.72 9.67
N ILE A 200 19.85 -17.70 9.95
CA ILE A 200 19.42 -16.30 9.76
C ILE A 200 19.41 -16.07 8.25
N SER A 201 18.28 -16.35 7.61
CA SER A 201 18.12 -16.30 6.16
C SER A 201 16.76 -15.73 5.79
N TYR A 202 16.73 -14.92 4.75
CA TYR A 202 15.53 -14.23 4.31
C TYR A 202 15.49 -14.04 2.79
N THR A 203 14.34 -14.36 2.19
CA THR A 203 14.11 -14.23 0.75
C THR A 203 13.27 -12.99 0.45
N PHE A 204 13.65 -12.24 -0.57
CA PHE A 204 12.98 -11.03 -1.04
C PHE A 204 13.20 -10.82 -2.53
N LYS A 205 12.46 -9.86 -3.10
CA LYS A 205 12.65 -9.36 -4.46
C LYS A 205 12.86 -7.86 -4.48
N VAL A 206 13.34 -7.36 -5.60
CA VAL A 206 13.34 -5.93 -5.91
C VAL A 206 12.40 -5.70 -7.07
N GLU A 207 11.47 -4.77 -6.91
CA GLU A 207 10.34 -4.53 -7.82
C GLU A 207 10.28 -3.07 -8.27
N LEU A 208 9.86 -2.86 -9.52
CA LEU A 208 9.60 -1.57 -10.15
C LEU A 208 8.08 -1.35 -10.25
N ASP A 209 7.63 -0.10 -10.08
CA ASP A 209 6.22 0.27 -10.31
C ASP A 209 5.85 0.42 -11.81
N LYS A 210 6.86 0.54 -12.68
CA LYS A 210 6.76 0.65 -14.15
C LYS A 210 8.00 0.02 -14.83
N PRO A 211 7.91 -0.45 -16.08
CA PRO A 211 9.03 -1.10 -16.75
C PRO A 211 10.27 -0.21 -16.91
N ALA A 212 11.46 -0.74 -16.60
CA ALA A 212 12.70 -0.08 -16.97
C ALA A 212 12.99 -0.21 -18.49
N ARG A 213 13.72 0.76 -19.06
CA ARG A 213 14.05 0.80 -20.50
C ARG A 213 15.41 0.14 -20.80
N LYS A 214 16.23 -0.05 -19.77
CA LYS A 214 17.46 -0.84 -19.75
C LYS A 214 17.45 -1.74 -18.52
N ASP A 215 18.38 -2.70 -18.49
CA ASP A 215 18.65 -3.50 -17.31
C ASP A 215 19.02 -2.61 -16.10
N ILE A 216 18.43 -2.89 -14.94
CA ILE A 216 18.69 -2.18 -13.68
C ILE A 216 19.54 -3.09 -12.79
N ARG A 217 20.75 -2.66 -12.43
CA ARG A 217 21.53 -3.33 -11.38
C ARG A 217 21.12 -2.78 -10.01
N ILE A 218 21.02 -3.69 -9.05
CA ILE A 218 20.76 -3.35 -7.65
C ILE A 218 21.99 -3.70 -6.81
N ASN A 219 22.48 -2.71 -6.08
CA ASN A 219 23.47 -2.92 -5.04
C ASN A 219 22.78 -3.06 -3.69
N LEU A 220 23.31 -3.95 -2.84
CA LEU A 220 22.85 -4.13 -1.47
C LEU A 220 23.95 -3.74 -0.49
N THR A 221 23.59 -2.96 0.53
CA THR A 221 24.47 -2.63 1.65
C THR A 221 23.84 -3.17 2.93
N THR A 222 24.58 -3.98 3.69
CA THR A 222 24.16 -4.41 5.03
C THR A 222 24.73 -3.47 6.09
N THR A 223 23.99 -3.21 7.16
CA THR A 223 24.46 -2.46 8.34
C THR A 223 23.93 -3.12 9.62
N GLY A 224 24.56 -2.84 10.77
CA GLY A 224 24.15 -3.39 12.08
C GLY A 224 25.07 -4.47 12.66
N LEU A 225 26.13 -4.86 11.92
CA LEU A 225 27.19 -5.75 12.40
C LEU A 225 28.53 -5.01 12.46
N GLU A 226 29.46 -5.52 13.27
CA GLU A 226 30.87 -5.12 13.22
C GLU A 226 31.55 -5.61 11.94
N ASP A 227 32.50 -4.84 11.39
CA ASP A 227 33.23 -5.15 10.14
C ASP A 227 33.77 -6.58 10.07
N LYS A 228 34.21 -7.14 11.21
CA LYS A 228 34.77 -8.49 11.31
C LYS A 228 33.76 -9.61 10.98
N PHE A 229 32.45 -9.33 11.03
CA PHE A 229 31.36 -10.25 10.68
C PHE A 229 30.73 -9.98 9.32
N MET A 230 31.12 -8.89 8.64
CA MET A 230 30.55 -8.55 7.33
C MET A 230 30.89 -9.60 6.26
N LYS A 231 31.96 -10.38 6.47
CA LYS A 231 32.34 -11.56 5.67
C LYS A 231 31.40 -12.76 5.83
N ASP A 232 30.63 -12.80 6.90
CA ASP A 232 29.76 -13.93 7.26
C ASP A 232 28.34 -13.76 6.67
N ILE A 233 28.10 -12.64 5.99
CA ILE A 233 26.91 -12.37 5.20
C ILE A 233 27.02 -13.04 3.83
N THR A 234 25.93 -13.68 3.40
CA THR A 234 25.77 -14.27 2.06
C THR A 234 24.61 -13.60 1.34
N VAL A 235 24.77 -13.39 0.03
CA VAL A 235 23.72 -12.91 -0.88
C VAL A 235 23.74 -13.77 -2.13
N THR A 236 22.58 -14.33 -2.50
CA THR A 236 22.41 -15.16 -3.71
C THR A 236 21.17 -14.70 -4.46
N PRO A 237 21.25 -14.34 -5.76
CA PRO A 237 22.46 -14.22 -6.57
C PRO A 237 23.35 -13.04 -6.13
N ALA A 238 24.64 -13.09 -6.48
CA ALA A 238 25.61 -12.04 -6.11
C ALA A 238 25.50 -10.77 -6.99
N GLU A 239 25.08 -10.91 -8.25
CA GLU A 239 24.68 -9.80 -9.12
C GLU A 239 23.15 -9.81 -9.23
N ILE A 240 22.51 -8.68 -8.93
CA ILE A 240 21.05 -8.55 -8.92
C ILE A 240 20.65 -7.62 -10.06
N ILE A 241 19.89 -8.16 -11.01
CA ILE A 241 19.46 -7.46 -12.23
C ILE A 241 17.94 -7.58 -12.35
N ILE A 242 17.28 -6.46 -12.67
CA ILE A 242 15.93 -6.45 -13.25
C ILE A 242 16.11 -6.19 -14.75
N PRO A 243 15.79 -7.14 -15.64
CA PRO A 243 15.96 -6.96 -17.09
C PRO A 243 15.10 -5.81 -17.64
N ALA A 244 15.53 -5.21 -18.76
CA ALA A 244 14.74 -4.22 -19.47
C ALA A 244 13.34 -4.75 -19.82
N GLY A 245 12.29 -3.96 -19.51
CA GLY A 245 10.89 -4.34 -19.71
C GLY A 245 10.25 -5.12 -18.54
N GLU A 246 11.04 -5.72 -17.66
CA GLU A 246 10.53 -6.48 -16.51
C GLU A 246 10.21 -5.57 -15.31
N LEU A 247 9.36 -6.07 -14.41
CA LEU A 247 8.91 -5.36 -13.21
C LEU A 247 9.53 -5.89 -11.90
N SER A 248 10.26 -7.02 -11.94
CA SER A 248 10.72 -7.71 -10.74
C SER A 248 12.02 -8.46 -11.00
N SER A 249 12.84 -8.62 -9.96
CA SER A 249 14.02 -9.48 -9.98
C SER A 249 13.65 -10.97 -9.85
N GLU A 250 14.64 -11.84 -10.07
CA GLU A 250 14.64 -13.18 -9.47
C GLU A 250 14.61 -13.11 -7.93
N ASP A 251 14.32 -14.22 -7.27
CA ASP A 251 14.38 -14.31 -5.81
C ASP A 251 15.82 -14.11 -5.29
N ILE A 252 15.96 -13.22 -4.30
CA ILE A 252 17.22 -12.90 -3.64
C ILE A 252 17.17 -13.45 -2.23
N THR A 253 18.12 -14.32 -1.89
CA THR A 253 18.33 -14.81 -0.53
C THR A 253 19.50 -14.06 0.10
N TRP A 254 19.23 -13.34 1.19
CA TRP A 254 20.25 -12.81 2.10
C TRP A 254 20.30 -13.68 3.34
N GLY A 255 21.49 -13.89 3.92
CA GLY A 255 21.63 -14.54 5.22
C GLY A 255 22.96 -14.24 5.89
N VAL A 256 23.08 -14.62 7.16
CA VAL A 256 24.29 -14.45 7.98
C VAL A 256 24.42 -15.61 8.98
N THR A 257 25.65 -15.96 9.37
CA THR A 257 25.90 -16.95 10.43
C THR A 257 25.75 -16.36 11.83
N ASP A 258 25.62 -17.20 12.85
CA ASP A 258 25.45 -16.77 14.23
C ASP A 258 26.76 -16.36 14.95
N ASP A 259 27.91 -16.32 14.25
CA ASP A 259 29.25 -16.05 14.83
C ASP A 259 29.32 -14.74 15.65
N PHE A 260 28.51 -13.74 15.30
CA PHE A 260 28.42 -12.47 16.01
C PHE A 260 27.71 -12.57 17.38
N LEU A 261 26.83 -13.55 17.55
CA LEU A 261 26.12 -13.84 18.81
C LEU A 261 26.98 -14.64 19.79
N LEU A 262 28.05 -15.28 19.31
CA LEU A 262 28.94 -16.12 20.10
C LEU A 262 30.08 -15.33 20.77
N GLN A 263 30.06 -14.00 20.73
CA GLN A 263 31.07 -13.14 21.36
C GLN A 263 30.93 -13.05 22.88
N THR A 264 29.71 -13.18 23.40
CA THR A 264 29.38 -13.12 24.83
C THR A 264 28.43 -14.27 25.20
N ALA A 265 28.20 -14.47 26.49
CA ALA A 265 27.18 -15.37 27.01
C ALA A 265 25.89 -14.65 27.44
N GLU A 266 25.80 -13.33 27.25
CA GLU A 266 24.65 -12.52 27.69
C GLU A 266 23.54 -12.47 26.63
N GLU A 267 22.34 -12.04 27.02
CA GLU A 267 21.26 -11.73 26.07
C GLU A 267 21.60 -10.46 25.26
N GLU A 268 21.37 -10.52 23.95
CA GLU A 268 21.79 -9.48 23.00
C GLU A 268 20.73 -9.26 21.93
N PHE A 269 20.51 -7.99 21.53
CA PHE A 269 19.55 -7.63 20.49
C PHE A 269 20.21 -6.80 19.41
N TYR A 270 20.16 -7.29 18.17
CA TYR A 270 20.76 -6.65 17.00
C TYR A 270 19.67 -6.22 16.01
N VAL A 271 19.84 -5.05 15.41
CA VAL A 271 19.00 -4.55 14.33
C VAL A 271 19.84 -4.46 13.07
N LEU A 272 19.76 -5.49 12.24
CA LEU A 272 20.45 -5.54 10.96
C LEU A 272 19.55 -4.91 9.89
N LYS A 273 20.15 -4.20 8.93
CA LYS A 273 19.41 -3.60 7.82
C LYS A 273 20.09 -3.90 6.51
N VAL A 274 19.31 -4.40 5.54
CA VAL A 274 19.72 -4.50 4.14
C VAL A 274 19.07 -3.36 3.38
N ILE A 275 19.90 -2.54 2.76
CA ILE A 275 19.50 -1.32 2.05
C ILE A 275 19.84 -1.51 0.57
N ALA A 276 18.84 -1.39 -0.31
CA ALA A 276 19.05 -1.39 -1.74
C ALA A 276 19.36 0.01 -2.26
N SER A 277 20.24 0.09 -3.25
CA SER A 277 20.45 1.24 -4.12
C SER A 277 20.43 0.82 -5.59
N VAL A 278 19.97 1.72 -6.45
CA VAL A 278 19.97 1.51 -7.91
C VAL A 278 21.29 1.98 -8.48
N GLU A 279 21.97 1.12 -9.23
CA GLU A 279 23.06 1.48 -10.13
C GLU A 279 22.59 1.19 -11.56
N SER A 280 22.18 2.22 -12.30
CA SER A 280 21.68 2.06 -13.66
C SER A 280 22.11 3.20 -14.57
N GLU A 281 22.32 2.85 -15.84
CA GLU A 281 22.43 3.83 -16.93
C GLU A 281 21.06 4.32 -17.44
N ASP A 282 19.95 3.88 -16.85
CA ASP A 282 18.62 4.36 -17.17
C ASP A 282 18.22 5.52 -16.22
N PRO A 283 18.23 6.79 -16.68
CA PRO A 283 18.00 7.94 -15.82
C PRO A 283 16.57 8.05 -15.23
N VAL A 284 15.63 7.19 -15.65
CA VAL A 284 14.28 7.13 -15.09
C VAL A 284 14.14 6.16 -13.92
N ALA A 285 15.11 5.27 -13.70
CA ALA A 285 15.08 4.33 -12.60
C ALA A 285 15.53 5.01 -11.30
N GLN A 286 14.67 5.02 -10.29
CA GLN A 286 14.92 5.72 -9.03
C GLN A 286 14.58 4.84 -7.82
N ILE A 287 15.46 4.82 -6.82
CA ILE A 287 15.22 4.07 -5.59
C ILE A 287 14.16 4.75 -4.72
N ASN A 288 13.19 3.98 -4.24
CA ASN A 288 12.19 4.45 -3.30
C ASN A 288 12.75 4.39 -1.88
N GLU A 289 13.30 5.51 -1.39
CA GLU A 289 13.93 5.62 -0.06
C GLU A 289 13.01 5.25 1.13
N LYS A 290 11.69 5.14 0.91
CA LYS A 290 10.72 4.69 1.94
C LYS A 290 10.48 3.18 1.92
N LYS A 291 10.96 2.47 0.90
CA LYS A 291 10.73 1.03 0.66
C LYS A 291 12.01 0.27 0.25
N ASN A 292 13.19 0.87 0.36
CA ASN A 292 14.45 0.24 -0.02
C ASN A 292 15.20 -0.44 1.15
N ILE A 293 14.52 -0.71 2.27
CA ILE A 293 15.14 -1.26 3.48
C ILE A 293 14.37 -2.50 3.93
N LEU A 294 15.11 -3.57 4.22
CA LEU A 294 14.69 -4.69 5.06
C LEU A 294 15.29 -4.53 6.46
N ILE A 295 14.52 -4.87 7.49
CA ILE A 295 14.95 -4.81 8.89
C ILE A 295 14.88 -6.22 9.49
N PHE A 296 16.03 -6.72 9.93
CA PHE A 296 16.14 -8.01 10.61
C PHE A 296 16.49 -7.76 12.08
N ASN A 297 15.53 -8.01 12.95
CA ASN A 297 15.76 -8.02 14.39
C ASN A 297 16.30 -9.40 14.76
N VAL A 298 17.47 -9.48 15.37
CA VAL A 298 18.03 -10.75 15.86
C VAL A 298 18.07 -10.67 17.38
N ASN A 299 17.31 -11.54 18.04
CA ASN A 299 17.13 -11.54 19.49
C ASN A 299 17.74 -12.79 20.10
N LYS A 300 18.89 -12.65 20.72
CA LYS A 300 19.59 -13.72 21.44
C LYS A 300 19.08 -13.79 22.87
N VAL A 301 18.48 -14.91 23.22
CA VAL A 301 17.77 -15.13 24.49
C VAL A 301 18.35 -16.33 25.22
N LEU A 302 18.48 -16.23 26.54
CA LEU A 302 18.98 -17.31 27.38
C LEU A 302 17.86 -18.30 27.66
N THR A 303 17.81 -19.38 26.87
CA THR A 303 16.74 -20.38 26.93
C THR A 303 17.21 -21.73 26.39
N ASN A 304 16.95 -22.78 27.17
CA ASN A 304 17.00 -24.17 26.74
C ASN A 304 15.62 -24.66 26.21
N ILE A 305 14.54 -23.88 26.37
CA ILE A 305 13.23 -24.26 25.81
C ILE A 305 12.97 -23.69 24.41
N GLY A 306 12.32 -24.52 23.58
CA GLY A 306 11.63 -24.15 22.34
C GLY A 306 10.15 -24.54 22.43
N LEU A 307 9.29 -23.89 21.63
CA LEU A 307 7.86 -24.24 21.53
C LEU A 307 7.60 -24.94 20.19
N LEU A 308 6.88 -26.06 20.22
CA LEU A 308 6.54 -26.87 19.05
C LEU A 308 5.03 -26.83 18.76
N PRO A 309 4.63 -26.96 17.47
CA PRO A 309 3.22 -27.02 17.10
C PRO A 309 2.55 -28.35 17.47
N ASP A 310 3.33 -29.42 17.64
CA ASP A 310 2.86 -30.76 18.02
C ASP A 310 4.00 -31.53 18.72
N LYS A 311 3.66 -32.62 19.39
CA LYS A 311 4.59 -33.53 20.06
C LYS A 311 5.53 -34.21 19.05
N ILE A 312 6.84 -34.25 19.34
CA ILE A 312 7.79 -35.07 18.56
C ILE A 312 7.44 -36.57 18.70
N ALA A 313 7.26 -37.26 17.57
CA ALA A 313 6.81 -38.65 17.54
C ALA A 313 7.74 -39.65 18.26
N SER A 314 9.05 -39.37 18.34
CA SER A 314 10.03 -40.19 19.07
C SER A 314 10.03 -39.97 20.58
N TRP A 315 9.31 -38.98 21.10
CA TRP A 315 9.24 -38.71 22.54
C TRP A 315 8.41 -39.76 23.28
N THR A 316 9.07 -40.45 24.21
CA THR A 316 8.43 -41.37 25.16
C THR A 316 7.91 -40.56 26.35
N SER A 317 6.64 -40.74 26.70
CA SER A 317 6.07 -40.16 27.93
C SER A 317 6.54 -40.96 29.13
N LEU A 318 7.02 -40.26 30.16
CA LEU A 318 7.43 -40.90 31.41
C LEU A 318 6.21 -41.40 32.19
N SER A 319 6.40 -42.44 33.01
CA SER A 319 5.33 -43.01 33.82
C SER A 319 5.04 -42.12 35.03
N LYS A 320 3.78 -41.65 35.14
CA LYS A 320 3.30 -40.81 36.24
C LYS A 320 3.12 -41.54 37.58
N SER A 321 3.52 -42.81 37.67
CA SER A 321 3.26 -43.66 38.83
C SER A 321 3.97 -43.13 40.08
N GLY A 322 3.19 -42.85 41.12
CA GLY A 322 3.68 -42.33 42.40
C GLY A 322 4.09 -40.86 42.38
N TRP A 323 3.93 -40.14 41.26
CA TRP A 323 4.21 -38.71 41.20
C TRP A 323 3.29 -37.90 42.11
N SER A 324 3.68 -36.67 42.41
CA SER A 324 2.81 -35.74 43.14
C SER A 324 2.95 -34.31 42.61
N THR A 325 1.94 -33.49 42.88
CA THR A 325 1.86 -32.11 42.39
C THR A 325 1.65 -31.11 43.52
N THR A 326 2.26 -29.94 43.42
CA THR A 326 1.91 -28.75 44.22
C THR A 326 1.46 -27.63 43.29
N THR A 327 0.37 -26.94 43.58
CA THR A 327 -0.22 -25.91 42.71
C THR A 327 -0.49 -24.61 43.48
N SER A 328 -0.58 -23.49 42.76
CA SER A 328 -0.96 -22.19 43.32
C SER A 328 -2.43 -22.09 43.77
N ASN A 329 -3.29 -22.96 43.23
CA ASN A 329 -4.72 -23.10 43.52
C ASN A 329 -5.16 -24.54 43.20
N GLY A 330 -6.32 -24.99 43.70
CA GLY A 330 -6.95 -26.26 43.28
C GLY A 330 -6.22 -27.55 43.69
N ASN A 331 -6.70 -28.69 43.16
CA ASN A 331 -6.09 -30.01 43.38
C ASN A 331 -5.24 -30.42 42.17
N GLY A 332 -3.93 -30.18 42.21
CA GLY A 332 -3.04 -30.46 41.09
C GLY A 332 -2.95 -31.93 40.62
N GLN A 333 -3.45 -32.90 41.40
CA GLN A 333 -3.35 -34.33 41.05
C GLN A 333 -4.08 -34.68 39.75
N VAL A 334 -5.08 -33.88 39.37
CA VAL A 334 -5.74 -33.91 38.05
C VAL A 334 -4.73 -33.84 36.90
N LEU A 335 -3.71 -32.97 37.02
CA LEU A 335 -2.69 -32.74 35.97
C LEU A 335 -1.80 -33.96 35.69
N ILE A 336 -1.90 -35.03 36.48
CA ILE A 336 -1.11 -36.25 36.33
C ILE A 336 -1.96 -37.53 36.41
N ASP A 337 -3.29 -37.44 36.29
CA ASP A 337 -4.17 -38.62 36.41
C ASP A 337 -4.30 -39.45 35.12
N GLY A 338 -3.92 -38.88 33.96
CA GLY A 338 -3.94 -39.55 32.66
C GLY A 338 -5.22 -39.36 31.85
N SER A 339 -6.10 -38.44 32.25
CA SER A 339 -7.40 -38.14 31.62
C SER A 339 -7.44 -36.81 30.84
N GLY A 340 -6.31 -36.28 30.38
CA GLY A 340 -6.22 -35.02 29.61
C GLY A 340 -7.11 -34.87 28.37
N GLY A 341 -7.28 -33.61 27.93
CA GLY A 341 -8.10 -33.20 26.79
C GLY A 341 -9.50 -32.68 27.16
N ASP A 342 -10.36 -32.47 26.15
CA ASP A 342 -11.65 -31.76 26.28
C ASP A 342 -12.71 -32.44 27.18
N GLU A 343 -12.53 -33.72 27.54
CA GLU A 343 -13.41 -34.46 28.47
C GLU A 343 -12.74 -34.76 29.82
N GLY A 344 -11.55 -34.21 30.05
CA GLY A 344 -10.76 -34.43 31.25
C GLY A 344 -11.32 -33.75 32.50
N SER A 345 -10.86 -34.20 33.66
CA SER A 345 -10.94 -33.36 34.85
C SER A 345 -10.00 -32.17 34.71
N ASP A 346 -10.35 -31.04 35.32
CA ASP A 346 -9.67 -29.77 35.10
C ASP A 346 -9.18 -29.11 36.39
N ILE A 347 -8.29 -28.14 36.23
CA ILE A 347 -7.88 -27.21 37.26
C ILE A 347 -7.78 -25.80 36.70
N TYR A 348 -8.74 -24.96 37.09
CA TYR A 348 -8.88 -23.62 36.55
C TYR A 348 -8.58 -22.50 37.56
N THR A 349 -8.26 -21.33 37.03
CA THR A 349 -8.25 -20.08 37.78
C THR A 349 -8.67 -18.89 36.91
N SER A 350 -9.39 -17.94 37.51
CA SER A 350 -9.69 -16.65 36.90
C SER A 350 -8.53 -15.64 37.01
N ASN A 351 -7.48 -15.96 37.77
CA ASN A 351 -6.28 -15.13 37.88
C ASN A 351 -5.47 -15.18 36.59
N ASP A 352 -4.77 -14.09 36.27
CA ASP A 352 -3.85 -14.04 35.12
C ASP A 352 -2.55 -14.83 35.35
N ASN A 353 -2.33 -15.39 36.54
CA ASN A 353 -1.14 -16.18 36.86
C ASN A 353 -1.54 -17.50 37.54
N PHE A 354 -0.93 -18.59 37.10
CA PHE A 354 -1.07 -19.92 37.69
C PHE A 354 0.31 -20.61 37.70
N TRP A 355 0.62 -21.38 38.73
CA TRP A 355 1.82 -22.22 38.70
C TRP A 355 1.57 -23.59 39.30
N PHE A 356 2.35 -24.56 38.81
CA PHE A 356 2.39 -25.91 39.35
C PHE A 356 3.82 -26.45 39.39
N ILE A 357 4.07 -27.39 40.29
CA ILE A 357 5.28 -28.18 40.44
C ILE A 357 4.89 -29.65 40.37
N VAL A 358 5.56 -30.41 39.51
CA VAL A 358 5.49 -31.89 39.45
C VAL A 358 6.72 -32.48 40.12
N ASP A 359 6.55 -33.37 41.09
CA ASP A 359 7.59 -34.19 41.70
C ASP A 359 7.51 -35.62 41.16
N MET A 360 8.48 -35.99 40.31
CA MET A 360 8.60 -37.31 39.68
C MET A 360 9.14 -38.40 40.63
N GLN A 361 9.30 -38.08 41.92
CA GLN A 361 9.86 -38.88 43.04
C GLN A 361 11.32 -39.29 42.91
N THR A 362 11.83 -39.36 41.69
CA THR A 362 13.16 -39.80 41.31
C THR A 362 13.67 -38.92 40.18
N GLU A 363 14.99 -38.84 40.04
CA GLU A 363 15.62 -38.14 38.92
C GLU A 363 15.25 -38.80 37.58
N LYS A 364 14.99 -37.97 36.57
CA LYS A 364 14.70 -38.34 35.18
C LYS A 364 15.53 -37.51 34.22
N THR A 365 15.77 -38.02 33.04
CA THR A 365 16.32 -37.24 31.92
C THR A 365 15.17 -36.74 31.06
N LEU A 366 14.96 -35.42 31.03
CA LEU A 366 13.86 -34.75 30.34
C LEU A 366 14.30 -34.21 28.98
N ASN A 367 13.52 -34.48 27.94
CA ASN A 367 13.69 -33.98 26.57
C ASN A 367 12.62 -32.92 26.18
N GLY A 368 11.55 -32.83 26.98
CA GLY A 368 10.47 -31.87 26.75
C GLY A 368 9.27 -32.13 27.67
N LEU A 369 8.26 -31.29 27.55
CA LEU A 369 6.99 -31.42 28.26
C LEU A 369 5.79 -31.03 27.38
N GLY A 370 4.61 -31.51 27.73
CA GLY A 370 3.33 -31.11 27.17
C GLY A 370 2.40 -30.59 28.27
N VAL A 371 1.53 -29.64 27.95
CA VAL A 371 0.43 -29.20 28.81
C VAL A 371 -0.84 -29.10 27.97
N ASP A 372 -1.91 -29.75 28.40
CA ASP A 372 -3.24 -29.67 27.79
C ASP A 372 -4.13 -28.67 28.52
N TYR A 373 -4.96 -27.97 27.76
CA TYR A 373 -5.87 -26.92 28.21
C TYR A 373 -7.32 -27.23 27.86
N TYR A 374 -8.24 -26.85 28.73
CA TYR A 374 -9.67 -27.09 28.52
C TYR A 374 -10.28 -26.11 27.49
N TYR A 375 -11.18 -26.61 26.64
CA TYR A 375 -12.00 -25.78 25.77
C TYR A 375 -13.24 -25.24 26.52
N ASN A 376 -13.17 -23.99 26.94
CA ASN A 376 -14.32 -23.30 27.55
C ASN A 376 -15.26 -22.70 26.49
N TYR A 377 -16.48 -22.34 26.91
CA TYR A 377 -17.49 -21.76 26.01
C TYR A 377 -17.09 -20.41 25.38
N ASP A 378 -16.18 -19.67 26.03
CA ASP A 378 -15.54 -18.44 25.52
C ASP A 378 -14.24 -18.71 24.73
N GLY A 379 -13.92 -19.97 24.46
CA GLY A 379 -12.72 -20.43 23.75
C GLY A 379 -11.65 -21.07 24.64
N LEU A 380 -10.55 -21.47 24.00
CA LEU A 380 -9.42 -22.15 24.63
C LEU A 380 -8.80 -21.32 25.75
N SER A 381 -8.68 -21.92 26.92
CA SER A 381 -8.24 -21.29 28.17
C SER A 381 -6.73 -21.47 28.43
N ALA A 382 -5.97 -21.35 27.33
CA ALA A 382 -4.52 -21.43 27.31
C ALA A 382 -3.84 -20.13 27.79
N PRO A 383 -2.60 -20.22 28.31
CA PRO A 383 -1.81 -19.06 28.70
C PRO A 383 -1.24 -18.29 27.51
N ARG A 384 -0.81 -17.06 27.75
CA ARG A 384 -0.03 -16.22 26.82
C ARG A 384 1.48 -16.40 26.97
N ASN A 385 1.93 -16.80 28.15
CA ASN A 385 3.33 -17.09 28.44
C ASN A 385 3.44 -18.31 29.35
N ALA A 386 4.52 -19.08 29.15
CA ALA A 386 4.96 -20.13 30.06
C ALA A 386 6.44 -19.95 30.40
N THR A 387 6.79 -20.07 31.68
CA THR A 387 8.17 -20.17 32.17
C THR A 387 8.36 -21.56 32.77
N ILE A 388 9.43 -22.25 32.36
CA ILE A 388 9.77 -23.59 32.84
C ILE A 388 11.05 -23.51 33.66
N SER A 389 11.04 -24.14 34.84
CA SER A 389 12.21 -24.31 35.70
C SER A 389 12.31 -25.75 36.18
N THR A 390 13.52 -26.23 36.42
CA THR A 390 13.82 -27.60 36.87
C THR A 390 14.61 -27.61 38.17
N SER A 391 14.51 -28.70 38.93
CA SER A 391 15.27 -28.89 40.18
C SER A 391 15.48 -30.38 40.49
N LEU A 392 16.54 -30.69 41.24
CA LEU A 392 16.77 -32.01 41.85
C LEU A 392 16.25 -32.10 43.29
N ASP A 393 16.12 -30.97 43.99
CA ASP A 393 15.92 -30.89 45.45
C ASP A 393 14.70 -30.06 45.90
N ASN A 394 13.96 -29.46 44.96
CA ASN A 394 12.79 -28.57 45.18
C ASN A 394 13.13 -27.22 45.85
N THR A 395 14.41 -26.87 45.98
CA THR A 395 14.91 -25.64 46.63
C THR A 395 15.80 -24.81 45.71
N THR A 396 16.73 -25.45 45.01
CA THR A 396 17.61 -24.86 44.00
C THR A 396 16.94 -25.04 42.64
N TRP A 397 16.55 -23.95 41.99
CA TRP A 397 15.81 -23.97 40.74
C TRP A 397 16.63 -23.36 39.60
N GLU A 398 16.68 -24.08 38.48
CA GLU A 398 17.30 -23.61 37.24
C GLU A 398 16.20 -23.23 36.24
N LYS A 399 16.22 -21.98 35.75
CA LYS A 399 15.27 -21.50 34.75
C LYS A 399 15.68 -22.04 33.38
N GLN A 400 14.85 -22.89 32.78
CA GLN A 400 15.06 -23.43 31.43
C GLN A 400 14.60 -22.45 30.34
N GLY A 401 13.71 -21.51 30.67
CA GLY A 401 13.41 -20.35 29.84
C GLY A 401 11.98 -19.85 29.98
N THR A 402 11.62 -18.85 29.17
CA THR A 402 10.25 -18.31 29.06
C THR A 402 9.87 -18.24 27.58
N LYS A 403 8.63 -18.57 27.23
CA LYS A 403 8.09 -18.43 25.87
C LYS A 403 6.73 -17.76 25.89
N GLU A 404 6.49 -16.88 24.93
CA GLU A 404 5.13 -16.56 24.50
C GLU A 404 4.50 -17.81 23.86
N THR A 405 3.20 -18.00 24.08
CA THR A 405 2.47 -19.20 23.69
C THR A 405 1.18 -18.84 22.96
N PRO A 406 0.79 -19.56 21.89
CA PRO A 406 -0.42 -19.29 21.12
C PRO A 406 -1.68 -19.86 21.78
N GLN A 407 -2.86 -19.39 21.35
CA GLN A 407 -4.14 -19.93 21.81
C GLN A 407 -4.45 -21.27 21.10
N VAL A 408 -3.96 -22.38 21.66
CA VAL A 408 -4.14 -23.75 21.15
C VAL A 408 -4.46 -24.71 22.30
N ALA A 409 -4.97 -25.90 21.99
CA ALA A 409 -5.43 -26.88 22.99
C ALA A 409 -4.29 -27.52 23.81
N SER A 410 -3.09 -27.62 23.23
CA SER A 410 -1.90 -28.15 23.92
C SER A 410 -0.66 -27.31 23.59
N HIS A 411 0.22 -27.10 24.57
CA HIS A 411 1.57 -26.56 24.33
C HIS A 411 2.61 -27.67 24.52
N TYR A 412 3.49 -27.83 23.54
CA TYR A 412 4.62 -28.76 23.60
C TYR A 412 5.92 -27.98 23.66
N PHE A 413 6.62 -28.05 24.79
CA PHE A 413 7.92 -27.40 24.95
C PHE A 413 9.02 -28.44 24.79
N GLN A 414 9.90 -28.21 23.82
CA GLN A 414 11.15 -28.95 23.67
C GLN A 414 12.19 -28.39 24.63
N LEU A 415 12.96 -29.27 25.27
CA LEU A 415 14.28 -28.90 25.80
C LEU A 415 15.29 -29.17 24.68
N TYR A 416 16.05 -28.17 24.27
CA TYR A 416 17.04 -28.31 23.19
C TYR A 416 18.19 -29.24 23.65
N GLU A 417 18.59 -29.12 24.90
CA GLU A 417 19.50 -30.02 25.61
C GLU A 417 18.73 -30.80 26.68
N PRO A 418 18.91 -32.14 26.79
CA PRO A 418 18.27 -32.92 27.83
C PRO A 418 18.64 -32.46 29.25
N VAL A 419 17.66 -32.37 30.14
CA VAL A 419 17.84 -31.89 31.52
C VAL A 419 17.63 -33.00 32.52
N HIS A 420 18.59 -33.20 33.43
CA HIS A 420 18.44 -34.11 34.56
C HIS A 420 17.68 -33.40 35.71
N ALA A 421 16.48 -33.87 36.03
CA ALA A 421 15.62 -33.25 37.02
C ALA A 421 14.74 -34.26 37.75
N ARG A 422 14.34 -33.93 38.98
CA ARG A 422 13.26 -34.63 39.72
C ARG A 422 11.98 -33.80 39.76
N TYR A 423 12.14 -32.48 39.83
CA TYR A 423 11.07 -31.50 39.93
C TYR A 423 11.02 -30.63 38.68
N VAL A 424 9.81 -30.38 38.19
CA VAL A 424 9.54 -29.41 37.11
C VAL A 424 8.51 -28.42 37.60
N LYS A 425 8.83 -27.13 37.53
CA LYS A 425 7.92 -26.02 37.81
C LYS A 425 7.54 -25.35 36.50
N VAL A 426 6.24 -25.13 36.33
CA VAL A 426 5.69 -24.36 35.21
C VAL A 426 4.93 -23.18 35.79
N GLU A 427 5.27 -21.98 35.32
CA GLU A 427 4.64 -20.72 35.71
C GLU A 427 4.00 -20.11 34.47
N LEU A 428 2.67 -20.00 34.50
CA LEU A 428 1.85 -19.52 33.41
C LEU A 428 1.37 -18.09 33.71
N SER A 429 1.47 -17.20 32.73
CA SER A 429 1.05 -15.81 32.89
C SER A 429 0.36 -15.22 31.65
N GLY A 430 -0.67 -14.43 31.91
CA GLY A 430 -1.63 -13.93 30.92
C GLY A 430 -2.50 -15.04 30.34
N LYS A 431 -3.75 -14.73 30.02
CA LYS A 431 -4.73 -15.69 29.48
C LYS A 431 -5.35 -15.17 28.17
N TYR A 432 -5.75 -16.08 27.30
CA TYR A 432 -6.51 -15.72 26.09
C TYR A 432 -8.01 -15.65 26.35
N GLY A 433 -8.57 -16.63 27.06
CA GLY A 433 -9.97 -16.66 27.49
C GLY A 433 -10.18 -16.07 28.89
N ASN A 434 -11.31 -16.39 29.51
CA ASN A 434 -11.66 -15.91 30.85
C ASN A 434 -10.91 -16.63 31.98
N TYR A 435 -10.32 -17.79 31.71
CA TYR A 435 -9.60 -18.62 32.67
C TYR A 435 -8.24 -19.05 32.12
N LEU A 436 -7.32 -19.39 33.02
CA LEU A 436 -6.30 -20.40 32.76
C LEU A 436 -6.90 -21.73 33.22
N ASP A 437 -6.95 -22.72 32.34
CA ASP A 437 -7.68 -23.96 32.58
C ASP A 437 -6.90 -25.15 31.99
N LEU A 438 -6.42 -26.04 32.86
CA LEU A 438 -5.48 -27.10 32.52
C LEU A 438 -6.08 -28.47 32.83
N THR A 439 -5.87 -29.45 31.97
CA THR A 439 -6.36 -30.82 32.18
C THR A 439 -5.23 -31.81 32.45
N GLU A 440 -4.08 -31.70 31.79
CA GLU A 440 -2.99 -32.67 31.94
C GLU A 440 -1.61 -32.06 31.67
N VAL A 441 -0.59 -32.65 32.30
CA VAL A 441 0.82 -32.37 32.04
C VAL A 441 1.53 -33.66 31.67
N TYR A 442 2.38 -33.62 30.64
CA TYR A 442 3.22 -34.73 30.21
C TYR A 442 4.68 -34.34 30.35
N MET A 443 5.51 -35.26 30.85
CA MET A 443 6.97 -35.14 30.74
C MET A 443 7.47 -36.18 29.75
N TYR A 444 8.36 -35.77 28.85
CA TYR A 444 8.94 -36.61 27.82
C TYR A 444 10.43 -36.80 28.08
N GLY A 445 10.92 -38.03 28.00
CA GLY A 445 12.27 -38.33 28.49
C GLY A 445 12.61 -39.81 28.51
N SER A 446 13.61 -40.14 29.31
CA SER A 446 13.96 -41.51 29.69
C SER A 446 14.00 -41.68 31.22
N GLU A 447 13.64 -42.88 31.66
CA GLU A 447 13.95 -43.36 33.01
C GLU A 447 15.48 -43.49 33.17
N ASN A 448 15.99 -43.11 34.35
CA ASN A 448 17.42 -43.25 34.73
C ASN A 448 17.67 -44.56 35.48
#